data_AF-A0A953TF63-F1
#
_entry.id   AF-A0A953TF63-F1
#
_cell.length_a   1.000
_cell.length_b   1.000
_cell.length_c   1.000
_cell.angle_alpha   90.00
_cell.angle_beta   90.00
_cell.angle_gamma   90.00
#
_symmetry.space_group_name_H-M   'P 1'
#
loop_
_entity.id
_entity.type
_entity.pdbx_description
1 polymer ?
#
loop_
_entity_poly.entity_id
_entity_poly.type
_entity_poly.pdbx_seq_one_letter_code
_entity_poly.pdbx_strand_id
1 'polypeptide(L)'
;MERIRTTMLRTLPALVLTATLVSLAMGAVAQEQSKPPQQEQQKSETRTFTGKIVKAGDMLVLAAPTEKKTYQLDDQEKAQEFINKNVKVTGILDMASGIIRVSAIEPA
;
A
#
# COMPACT_ATOMS: atom_id res chain seq x y z
N MET A 1 8.58 -67.25 -26.21
CA MET A 1 9.48 -66.22 -25.65
C MET A 1 9.50 -65.06 -26.62
N GLU A 2 9.34 -63.78 -26.32
CA GLU A 2 9.11 -63.04 -25.07
C GLU A 2 8.43 -61.72 -25.48
N ARG A 3 7.55 -61.20 -24.63
CA ARG A 3 6.61 -60.12 -24.97
C ARG A 3 7.27 -58.76 -24.77
N ILE A 4 7.42 -57.97 -25.84
CA ILE A 4 7.88 -56.59 -25.76
C ILE A 4 6.74 -55.73 -25.20
N ARG A 5 6.79 -55.52 -23.88
CA ARG A 5 6.03 -54.48 -23.19
C ARG A 5 7.01 -53.38 -22.84
N THR A 6 6.84 -52.19 -23.40
CA THR A 6 7.04 -50.91 -22.70
C THR A 6 6.37 -49.84 -23.55
N THR A 7 5.10 -49.64 -23.29
CA THR A 7 4.31 -48.50 -23.76
C THR A 7 4.34 -47.43 -22.66
N MET A 8 4.28 -46.19 -23.12
CA MET A 8 3.79 -44.97 -22.44
C MET A 8 4.88 -43.97 -22.05
N LEU A 9 5.05 -42.89 -22.82
CA LEU A 9 4.15 -41.73 -22.96
C LEU A 9 4.36 -40.75 -21.80
N ARG A 10 5.12 -39.68 -22.07
CA ARG A 10 4.61 -38.31 -21.96
C ARG A 10 5.63 -37.30 -22.47
N THR A 11 5.23 -36.68 -23.55
CA THR A 11 5.78 -35.51 -24.22
C THR A 11 5.85 -34.30 -23.28
N LEU A 12 6.99 -33.61 -23.25
CA LEU A 12 7.09 -32.23 -22.74
C LEU A 12 6.88 -31.24 -23.90
N PRO A 13 5.91 -30.32 -23.86
CA PRO A 13 5.91 -29.17 -24.73
C PRO A 13 6.64 -28.00 -24.07
N ALA A 14 7.70 -27.54 -24.73
CA ALA A 14 8.28 -26.22 -24.55
C ALA A 14 7.24 -25.17 -24.97
N LEU A 15 6.93 -24.22 -24.10
CA LEU A 15 6.06 -23.09 -24.44
C LEU A 15 6.91 -21.81 -24.51
N VAL A 16 7.30 -21.48 -25.74
CA VAL A 16 7.65 -20.12 -26.15
C VAL A 16 6.32 -19.45 -26.50
N LEU A 17 6.00 -18.29 -25.93
CA LEU A 17 4.90 -17.47 -26.43
C LEU A 17 5.25 -15.99 -26.38
N THR A 18 5.51 -15.45 -27.55
CA THR A 18 5.51 -14.04 -27.92
C THR A 18 4.07 -13.50 -27.97
N ALA A 19 3.80 -12.30 -27.43
CA ALA A 19 2.63 -11.49 -27.81
C ALA A 19 2.94 -10.01 -27.47
N THR A 20 3.30 -9.13 -28.41
CA THR A 20 2.44 -8.32 -29.31
C THR A 20 1.35 -7.48 -28.61
N LEU A 21 1.67 -6.21 -28.39
CA LEU A 21 0.93 -4.96 -28.68
C LEU A 21 -0.61 -4.88 -28.50
N VAL A 22 -0.98 -3.96 -27.58
CA VAL A 22 -2.03 -2.90 -27.64
C VAL A 22 -3.51 -3.30 -27.85
N SER A 23 -4.39 -2.94 -26.89
CA SER A 23 -5.56 -2.04 -27.11
C SER A 23 -6.45 -1.82 -25.88
N LEU A 24 -7.22 -0.74 -25.97
CA LEU A 24 -8.02 -0.01 -24.98
C LEU A 24 -9.28 -0.73 -24.49
N ALA A 25 -9.72 -0.46 -23.25
CA ALA A 25 -11.10 -0.11 -22.84
C ALA A 25 -11.32 -0.26 -21.31
N MET A 26 -12.17 0.62 -20.77
CA MET A 26 -12.53 0.79 -19.36
C MET A 26 -13.10 -0.45 -18.64
N GLY A 27 -12.80 -0.58 -17.35
CA GLY A 27 -13.52 -1.47 -16.42
C GLY A 27 -12.88 -1.49 -15.04
N ALA A 28 -13.68 -1.26 -14.00
CA ALA A 28 -13.24 -0.97 -12.64
C ALA A 28 -12.82 -2.19 -11.79
N VAL A 29 -12.19 -1.88 -10.66
CA VAL A 29 -12.00 -2.63 -9.40
C VAL A 29 -10.99 -3.78 -9.34
N ALA A 30 -9.79 -3.45 -8.85
CA ALA A 30 -9.11 -4.05 -7.69
C ALA A 30 -7.65 -3.59 -7.73
N GLN A 31 -7.35 -2.48 -7.05
CA GLN A 31 -5.99 -1.96 -6.97
C GLN A 31 -5.14 -2.93 -6.16
N GLU A 32 -4.36 -3.74 -6.86
CA GLU A 32 -3.22 -4.46 -6.29
C GLU A 32 -2.32 -3.45 -5.57
N GLN A 33 -2.23 -3.64 -4.26
CA GLN A 33 -1.43 -2.88 -3.33
C GLN A 33 0.06 -3.17 -3.60
N SER A 34 0.59 -2.58 -4.66
CA SER A 34 2.03 -2.53 -4.91
C SER A 34 2.62 -1.54 -3.92
N LYS A 35 3.22 -2.04 -2.83
CA LYS A 35 4.19 -1.28 -2.03
C LYS A 35 5.54 -1.34 -2.77
N PRO A 36 6.05 -0.26 -3.38
CA PRO A 36 7.45 -0.21 -3.74
C PRO A 36 8.29 -0.09 -2.45
N PRO A 37 9.51 -0.67 -2.40
CA PRO A 37 10.45 -0.40 -1.33
C PRO A 37 11.04 0.99 -1.58
N GLN A 38 10.45 2.04 -1.02
CA GLN A 38 10.98 3.39 -1.16
C GLN A 38 12.11 3.60 -0.15
N GLN A 39 13.33 3.30 -0.63
CA GLN A 39 14.58 3.80 -0.09
C GLN A 39 14.51 5.32 0.06
N GLU A 40 14.96 5.78 1.22
CA GLU A 40 15.00 7.18 1.66
C GLU A 40 15.83 8.02 0.69
N GLN A 41 15.16 8.79 -0.16
CA GLN A 41 15.75 9.98 -0.76
C GLN A 41 14.84 11.15 -0.42
N GLN A 42 15.37 12.05 0.41
CA GLN A 42 14.70 13.20 1.00
C GLN A 42 14.19 14.16 -0.07
N LYS A 43 13.05 13.82 -0.64
CA LYS A 43 12.15 14.70 -1.37
C LYS A 43 10.82 14.59 -0.63
N SER A 44 10.15 15.71 -0.40
CA SER A 44 8.84 15.76 0.28
C SER A 44 7.79 15.00 -0.55
N GLU A 45 7.79 13.68 -0.44
CA GLU A 45 6.91 12.78 -1.17
C GLU A 45 5.65 12.54 -0.34
N THR A 46 4.50 12.62 -1.01
CA THR A 46 3.23 12.22 -0.42
C THR A 46 3.28 10.71 -0.15
N ARG A 47 3.08 10.35 1.11
CA ARG A 47 3.08 8.98 1.62
C ARG A 47 1.77 8.69 2.33
N THR A 48 1.40 7.41 2.38
CA THR A 48 0.24 6.94 3.13
C THR A 48 0.70 6.27 4.42
N PHE A 49 0.19 6.78 5.53
CA PHE A 49 0.41 6.29 6.88
C PHE A 49 -0.85 5.60 7.37
N THR A 50 -0.74 4.37 7.86
CA THR A 50 -1.87 3.62 8.41
C THR A 50 -1.74 3.57 9.93
N GLY A 51 -2.82 3.88 10.64
CA GLY A 51 -2.80 3.90 12.08
C GLY A 51 -4.16 4.20 12.68
N LYS A 52 -4.18 4.47 13.99
CA LYS A 52 -5.37 4.91 14.71
C LYS A 52 -5.21 6.37 15.08
N ILE A 53 -6.23 7.20 14.83
CA ILE A 53 -6.21 8.58 15.34
C ILE A 53 -6.53 8.55 16.83
N VAL A 54 -5.65 9.14 17.63
CA VAL A 54 -5.83 9.27 19.07
C VAL A 54 -5.59 10.71 19.49
N LYS A 55 -6.27 11.15 20.55
CA LYS A 55 -6.04 12.46 21.15
C LYS A 55 -4.89 12.35 22.15
N ALA A 56 -3.83 13.13 21.92
CA ALA A 56 -2.68 13.25 22.80
C ALA A 56 -2.59 14.70 23.31
N GLY A 57 -3.05 14.91 24.55
CA GLY A 57 -3.23 16.26 25.09
C GLY A 57 -4.30 17.03 24.32
N ASP A 58 -3.95 18.22 23.83
CA ASP A 58 -4.85 19.08 23.05
C ASP A 58 -4.79 18.81 21.54
N MET A 59 -3.96 17.86 21.10
CA MET A 59 -3.70 17.58 19.69
C MET A 59 -4.08 16.15 19.32
N LEU A 60 -4.42 15.95 18.05
CA LEU A 60 -4.67 14.66 17.43
C LEU A 60 -3.41 14.16 16.75
N VAL A 61 -3.10 12.90 17.03
CA VAL A 61 -1.94 12.20 16.49
C VAL A 61 -2.39 10.90 15.86
N LEU A 62 -1.70 10.51 14.79
CA LEU A 62 -1.80 9.19 14.19
C LEU A 62 -0.83 8.26 14.92
N ALA A 63 -1.37 7.30 15.66
CA ALA A 63 -0.59 6.20 16.20
C ALA A 63 -0.41 5.14 15.12
N ALA A 64 0.80 5.02 14.58
CA ALA A 64 1.18 4.04 13.56
C ALA A 64 1.87 2.84 14.24
N PRO A 65 1.14 1.79 14.65
CA PRO A 65 1.71 0.66 15.39
C PRO A 65 2.75 -0.10 14.57
N THR A 66 2.61 -0.12 13.24
CA THR A 66 3.54 -0.76 12.30
C THR A 66 4.92 -0.12 12.37
N GLU A 67 4.97 1.20 12.49
CA GLU A 67 6.22 1.97 12.57
C GLU A 67 6.68 2.19 14.02
N LYS A 68 5.83 1.81 14.99
CA LYS A 68 5.98 2.12 16.42
C LYS A 68 6.23 3.61 16.66
N LYS A 69 5.59 4.46 15.84
CA LYS A 69 5.72 5.92 15.88
C LYS A 69 4.35 6.57 16.02
N THR A 70 4.35 7.78 16.55
CA THR A 70 3.19 8.66 16.56
C THR A 70 3.54 9.90 15.77
N TYR A 71 2.61 10.34 14.92
CA TYR A 71 2.79 11.51 14.08
C TYR A 71 1.69 12.50 14.37
N GLN A 72 2.04 13.76 14.58
CA GLN A 72 1.04 14.80 14.74
C GLN A 72 0.36 15.07 13.40
N LEU A 73 -0.94 15.33 13.40
CA LEU A 73 -1.67 15.69 12.20
C LEU A 73 -1.79 17.21 12.11
N ASP A 74 -1.57 17.79 10.93
CA ASP A 74 -1.77 19.22 10.72
C ASP A 74 -3.27 19.57 10.68
N ASP A 75 -4.06 18.82 9.89
CA ASP A 75 -5.52 18.96 9.84
C ASP A 75 -6.19 18.29 11.05
N GLN A 76 -6.20 18.99 12.17
CA GLN A 76 -6.90 18.59 13.39
C GLN A 76 -8.40 18.43 13.15
N GLU A 77 -9.02 19.32 12.37
CA GLU A 77 -10.47 19.28 12.11
C GLU A 77 -10.89 18.01 11.37
N LYS A 78 -10.22 17.65 10.27
CA LYS A 78 -10.50 16.39 9.55
C LYS A 78 -10.24 15.17 10.42
N ALA A 79 -9.19 15.20 11.23
CA ALA A 79 -8.84 14.08 12.11
C ALA A 79 -9.87 13.86 13.23
N GLN A 80 -10.60 14.89 13.66
CA GLN A 80 -11.60 14.78 14.73
C GLN A 80 -12.70 13.77 14.40
N GLU A 81 -13.12 13.69 13.14
CA GLU A 81 -14.17 12.76 12.67
C GLU A 81 -13.75 11.28 12.77
N PHE A 82 -12.44 11.03 12.91
CA PHE A 82 -11.84 9.70 12.94
C PHE A 82 -11.15 9.36 14.27
N ILE A 83 -11.40 10.13 15.33
CA ILE A 83 -10.89 9.81 16.67
C ILE A 83 -11.29 8.38 17.07
N ASN A 84 -10.32 7.61 17.57
CA ASN A 84 -10.44 6.20 17.93
C ASN A 84 -10.76 5.25 16.75
N LYS A 85 -10.66 5.72 15.50
CA LYS A 85 -10.83 4.88 14.30
C LYS A 85 -9.48 4.54 13.66
N ASN A 86 -9.41 3.37 13.03
CA ASN A 86 -8.30 3.02 12.15
C ASN A 86 -8.49 3.74 10.81
N VAL A 87 -7.43 4.38 10.32
CA VAL A 87 -7.44 5.20 9.12
C VAL A 87 -6.16 5.03 8.32
N LYS A 88 -6.25 5.34 7.03
CA LYS A 88 -5.15 5.70 6.14
C LYS A 88 -5.10 7.21 6.01
N VAL A 89 -4.02 7.81 6.48
CA VAL A 89 -3.71 9.22 6.29
C VAL A 89 -2.72 9.35 5.14
N THR A 90 -3.11 10.00 4.06
CA THR A 90 -2.22 10.32 2.95
C THR A 90 -1.77 11.77 3.09
N GLY A 91 -0.46 12.00 3.05
CA GLY A 91 0.11 13.32 3.28
C GLY A 91 1.63 13.36 3.19
N ILE A 92 2.20 14.51 3.49
CA ILE A 92 3.65 14.71 3.51
C ILE A 92 4.10 14.80 4.96
N LEU A 93 5.06 13.96 5.36
CA LEU A 93 5.66 14.05 6.69
C LEU A 93 6.73 15.15 6.70
N ASP A 94 6.50 16.15 7.54
CA ASP A 94 7.51 17.14 7.89
C ASP A 94 8.48 16.52 8.90
N MET A 95 9.68 16.16 8.43
CA MET A 95 10.69 15.52 9.28
C MET A 95 11.28 16.45 10.34
N ALA A 96 11.16 17.77 10.18
CA ALA A 96 11.69 18.74 11.14
C ALA A 96 10.81 18.84 12.38
N SER A 97 9.49 18.72 12.22
CA SER A 97 8.48 18.85 13.28
C SER A 97 7.79 17.54 13.67
N GLY A 98 7.86 16.50 12.84
CA GLY A 98 7.11 15.26 13.03
C GLY A 98 5.62 15.38 12.73
N ILE A 99 5.23 16.42 11.97
CA ILE A 99 3.84 16.71 11.60
C ILE A 99 3.56 16.17 10.19
N ILE A 100 2.47 15.43 10.04
CA ILE A 100 1.93 15.03 8.73
C ILE A 100 1.01 16.15 8.24
N ARG A 101 1.39 16.78 7.12
CA ARG A 101 0.50 17.64 6.33
C ARG A 101 -0.52 16.74 5.64
N VAL A 102 -1.75 16.74 6.16
CA VAL A 102 -2.79 15.80 5.73
C VAL A 102 -3.36 16.25 4.39
N SER A 103 -3.28 15.39 3.39
CA SER A 103 -3.99 15.58 2.12
C SER A 103 -5.35 14.88 2.13
N ALA A 104 -5.39 13.65 2.64
CA ALA A 104 -6.62 12.87 2.75
C ALA A 104 -6.60 11.93 3.98
N ILE A 105 -7.77 11.66 4.54
CA ILE A 105 -7.98 10.64 5.58
C ILE A 105 -9.10 9.73 5.10
N GLU A 106 -8.81 8.43 5.06
CA GLU A 106 -9.77 7.39 4.69
C GLU A 106 -9.89 6.38 5.84
N PRO A 107 -11.08 5.81 6.09
CA PRO A 107 -11.18 4.63 6.95
C PRO A 107 -10.36 3.47 6.39
N ALA A 108 -9.65 2.76 7.28
CA ALA A 108 -8.82 1.60 6.94
C ALA A 108 -9.63 0.30 6.92
#